data_AF-A0A4R8THG3-F1
#
_entry.id   AF-A0A4R8THG3-F1
#
_cell.length_a   1.000
_cell.length_b   1.000
_cell.length_c   1.000
_cell.angle_alpha   90.00
_cell.angle_beta   90.00
_cell.angle_gamma   90.00
#
_symmetry.space_group_name_H-M   'P 1'
#
loop_
_entity.id
_entity.type
_entity.pdbx_description
1 polymer ?
#
loop_
_entity_poly.entity_id
_entity_poly.type
_entity_poly.pdbx_seq_one_letter_code
_entity_poly.pdbx_strand_id
1 'polypeptide(L)'
;MTDIPESDNVVRVKLIDTTAAMVGQNTAFVSPVVPGHEVINFRALSFLLEHDGLGKKALFDLGVRKDYWNLPKAVQQGIIGENCTIFGMRVDKGIDEVLKEGGVDLNTIGE
;
A
#
# COMPACT_ATOMS: atom_id res chain seq x y z
N MET A 1 16.01 23.80 -4.88
CA MET A 1 14.63 23.95 -5.38
C MET A 1 14.58 23.17 -6.67
N THR A 2 13.67 22.21 -6.78
CA THR A 2 13.63 21.29 -7.94
C THR A 2 12.89 21.99 -9.07
N ASP A 3 13.54 22.17 -10.22
CA ASP A 3 12.91 22.69 -11.43
C ASP A 3 12.06 21.59 -12.06
N ILE A 4 10.74 21.68 -11.90
CA ILE A 4 9.78 20.76 -12.49
C ILE A 4 9.43 21.29 -13.89
N PRO A 5 9.66 20.52 -14.98
CA PRO A 5 9.32 20.95 -16.33
C PRO A 5 7.84 21.25 -16.50
N GLU A 6 7.50 22.27 -17.29
CA GLU A 6 6.12 22.50 -17.72
C GLU A 6 5.62 21.31 -18.54
N SER A 7 4.37 20.90 -18.32
CA SER A 7 3.75 19.78 -19.02
C SER A 7 2.24 19.98 -19.12
N ASP A 8 1.70 19.72 -20.30
CA ASP A 8 0.25 19.65 -20.54
C ASP A 8 -0.29 18.21 -20.44
N ASN A 9 0.57 17.24 -20.09
CA ASN A 9 0.14 15.85 -19.92
C ASN A 9 -0.70 15.70 -18.65
N VAL A 10 -1.84 15.04 -18.79
CA VAL A 10 -2.74 14.71 -17.67
C VAL A 10 -2.75 13.21 -17.46
N VAL A 11 -2.63 12.81 -16.20
CA VAL A 11 -2.79 11.42 -15.77
C VAL A 11 -4.00 11.29 -14.85
N ARG A 12 -4.74 10.20 -14.98
CA ARG A 12 -5.77 9.83 -14.01
C ARG A 12 -5.12 9.00 -12.91
N VAL A 13 -5.27 9.41 -11.66
CA VAL A 13 -4.79 8.67 -10.50
C VAL A 13 -5.97 8.01 -9.80
N LYS A 14 -5.91 6.70 -9.60
CA LYS A 14 -6.90 5.93 -8.84
C LYS A 14 -6.26 5.41 -7.58
N LEU A 15 -6.90 5.67 -6.44
CA LEU A 15 -6.52 5.08 -5.16
C LEU A 15 -7.15 3.70 -5.04
N ILE A 16 -6.34 2.69 -4.71
CA ILE A 16 -6.76 1.30 -4.60
C ILE A 16 -6.63 0.86 -3.13
N ASP A 17 -7.74 0.40 -2.55
CA ASP A 17 -7.70 -0.32 -1.27
C ASP A 17 -7.10 -1.70 -1.52
N THR A 18 -5.91 -1.95 -0.97
CA THR A 18 -5.21 -3.23 -1.12
C THR A 18 -5.81 -4.32 -0.24
N THR A 19 -6.85 -4.00 0.54
CA THR A 19 -7.46 -4.83 1.60
C THR A 19 -6.58 -5.06 2.83
N ALA A 20 -5.36 -4.54 2.84
CA ALA A 20 -4.48 -4.62 3.99
C ALA A 20 -4.95 -3.65 5.08
N ALA A 21 -5.46 -4.20 6.18
CA ALA A 21 -5.80 -3.50 7.40
C ALA A 21 -4.85 -3.90 8.52
N MET A 22 -4.24 -2.91 9.17
CA MET A 22 -3.19 -3.10 10.16
C MET A 22 -3.48 -2.31 11.44
N VAL A 23 -2.98 -2.86 12.54
CA VAL A 23 -2.99 -2.25 13.86
C VAL A 23 -1.56 -2.32 14.41
N GLY A 24 -1.05 -1.18 14.87
CA GLY A 24 0.32 -1.09 15.35
C GLY A 24 0.54 -0.06 16.44
N GLN A 25 1.74 -0.09 17.02
CA GLN A 25 2.19 0.88 18.01
C GLN A 25 2.44 2.23 17.32
N ASN A 26 1.81 3.28 17.82
CA ASN A 26 1.89 4.62 17.22
C ASN A 26 3.29 5.23 17.34
N THR A 27 4.11 4.74 18.27
CA THR A 27 5.52 5.15 18.46
C THR A 27 6.39 5.02 17.21
N ALA A 28 6.03 4.12 16.28
CA ALA A 28 6.74 3.93 15.03
C ALA A 28 6.30 4.91 13.91
N PHE A 29 5.20 5.65 14.10
CA PHE A 29 4.58 6.48 13.06
C PHE A 29 4.46 7.96 13.45
N VAL A 30 4.21 8.27 14.72
CA VAL A 30 3.95 9.63 15.19
C VAL A 30 4.76 9.90 16.46
N SER A 31 5.41 11.08 16.52
CA SER A 31 6.11 11.57 17.70
C SER A 31 5.85 13.07 17.91
N PRO A 32 5.51 13.53 19.13
CA PRO A 32 5.29 12.71 20.33
C PRO A 32 3.99 11.89 20.24
N VAL A 33 3.94 10.77 20.97
CA VAL A 33 2.69 9.99 21.11
C VAL A 33 1.67 10.82 21.89
N VAL A 34 0.47 10.94 21.35
CA VAL A 34 -0.64 11.63 22.00
C VAL A 34 -1.28 10.67 23.02
N PRO A 35 -1.51 11.08 24.29
CA PRO A 35 -2.16 10.23 25.28
C PRO A 35 -3.51 9.69 24.80
N GLY A 36 -3.74 8.39 24.99
CA GLY A 36 -4.92 7.68 24.50
C GLY A 36 -4.87 7.30 23.01
N HIS A 37 -3.76 7.60 22.32
CA HIS A 37 -3.51 7.25 20.92
C HIS A 37 -2.20 6.45 20.76
N GLU A 38 -1.94 5.53 21.68
CA GLU A 38 -0.76 4.66 21.68
C GLU A 38 -0.83 3.60 20.57
N VAL A 39 -2.03 3.33 20.06
CA VAL A 39 -2.33 2.39 18.99
C VAL A 39 -2.93 3.11 17.80
N ILE A 40 -2.48 2.76 16.59
CA ILE A 40 -2.99 3.30 15.33
C ILE A 40 -3.54 2.18 14.45
N ASN A 41 -4.71 2.44 13.85
CA ASN A 41 -5.27 1.62 12.76
C ASN A 41 -4.94 2.29 11.44
N PHE A 42 -4.46 1.52 10.46
CA PHE A 42 -4.08 2.06 9.16
C PHE A 42 -4.25 1.04 8.04
N ARG A 43 -4.19 1.54 6.80
CA ARG A 43 -4.35 0.75 5.57
C ARG A 43 -3.11 0.92 4.70
N ALA A 44 -2.73 -0.12 3.97
CA ALA A 44 -1.82 0.03 2.84
C ALA A 44 -2.65 0.32 1.58
N LEU A 45 -2.20 1.26 0.76
CA LEU A 45 -2.91 1.71 -0.43
C LEU A 45 -1.97 1.61 -1.62
N SER A 46 -2.52 1.31 -2.78
CA SER A 46 -1.79 1.38 -4.06
C SER A 46 -2.38 2.50 -4.92
N PHE A 47 -1.58 3.03 -5.84
CA PHE A 47 -2.02 4.07 -6.76
C PHE A 47 -1.87 3.58 -8.20
N LEU A 48 -2.99 3.44 -8.90
CA LEU A 48 -3.00 3.13 -10.34
C LEU A 48 -3.05 4.44 -11.12
N LEU A 49 -2.01 4.71 -11.88
CA LEU A 49 -1.91 5.86 -12.79
C LEU A 49 -2.25 5.39 -14.20
N GLU A 50 -3.13 6.14 -14.86
CA GLU A 50 -3.52 5.92 -16.25
C GLU A 50 -3.16 7.17 -17.05
N HIS A 51 -2.27 7.02 -18.04
CA HIS A 51 -1.90 8.08 -18.96
C HIS A 51 -2.57 7.82 -20.31
N ASP A 52 -3.79 8.35 -20.48
CA ASP A 52 -4.62 8.12 -21.66
C ASP A 52 -3.88 8.50 -22.97
N GLY A 53 -3.14 9.63 -22.98
CA GLY A 53 -2.38 10.09 -24.15
C GLY A 53 -1.23 9.18 -24.59
N LEU A 54 -0.69 8.33 -23.70
CA LEU A 54 0.37 7.35 -24.01
C LEU A 54 -0.18 5.93 -24.11
N GLY A 55 -1.44 5.70 -23.73
CA GLY A 55 -2.01 4.36 -23.58
C GLY A 55 -1.29 3.51 -22.52
N LYS A 56 -0.65 4.15 -21.53
CA LYS A 56 0.16 3.47 -20.51
C LYS A 56 -0.49 3.53 -19.13
N LYS A 57 -0.24 2.49 -18.34
CA LYS A 57 -0.58 2.48 -16.91
C LYS A 57 0.64 2.16 -16.07
N ALA A 58 0.70 2.73 -14.87
CA ALA A 58 1.71 2.44 -13.87
C ALA A 58 1.03 2.19 -12.53
N LEU A 59 1.56 1.27 -11.74
CA LEU A 59 1.06 0.98 -10.40
C LEU A 59 2.15 1.33 -9.39
N PHE A 60 1.83 2.21 -8.46
CA PHE A 60 2.71 2.56 -7.35
C PHE A 60 2.27 1.82 -6.10
N ASP A 61 3.25 1.13 -5.49
CA ASP A 61 3.10 0.23 -4.36
C ASP A 61 2.17 -0.96 -4.63
N LEU A 62 2.35 -2.06 -3.90
CA LEU A 62 1.58 -3.31 -4.06
C LEU A 62 0.87 -3.74 -2.78
N GLY A 63 1.02 -2.98 -1.70
CA GLY A 63 0.45 -3.30 -0.40
C GLY A 63 1.12 -4.51 0.24
N VAL A 64 0.34 -5.30 0.98
CA VAL A 64 0.84 -6.45 1.74
C VAL A 64 0.36 -7.75 1.11
N ARG A 65 1.21 -8.77 1.08
CA ARG A 65 0.80 -10.11 0.62
C ARG A 65 -0.23 -10.73 1.55
N LYS A 66 -1.23 -11.41 1.00
CA LYS A 66 -2.29 -12.06 1.80
C LYS A 66 -1.79 -13.17 2.72
N ASP A 67 -0.70 -13.84 2.35
CA ASP A 67 -0.03 -14.86 3.15
C ASP A 67 1.18 -14.28 3.92
N TYR A 68 1.03 -13.13 4.57
CA TYR A 68 2.10 -12.46 5.29
C TYR A 68 2.75 -13.32 6.40
N TRP A 69 2.04 -14.30 6.95
CA TRP A 69 2.58 -15.31 7.88
C TRP A 69 3.59 -16.27 7.23
N ASN A 70 3.70 -16.26 5.90
CA ASN A 70 4.67 -17.02 5.12
C ASN A 70 5.91 -16.18 4.73
N LEU A 71 6.05 -14.96 5.26
CA LEU A 71 7.25 -14.15 5.11
C LEU A 71 8.46 -14.79 5.83
N PRO A 72 9.70 -14.45 5.44
CA PRO A 72 10.88 -14.91 6.17
C PRO A 72 10.81 -14.57 7.67
N LYS A 73 11.31 -15.47 8.53
CA LYS A 73 11.27 -15.29 9.99
C LYS A 73 11.82 -13.95 10.46
N ALA A 74 12.86 -13.44 9.80
CA ALA A 74 13.44 -12.13 10.12
C ALA A 74 12.42 -10.98 10.00
N VAL A 75 11.51 -11.04 9.03
CA VAL A 75 10.46 -10.02 8.84
C VAL A 75 9.35 -10.21 9.88
N GLN A 76 8.97 -11.47 10.16
CA GLN A 76 7.99 -11.78 11.20
C GLN A 76 8.47 -11.26 12.56
N GLN A 77 9.67 -11.63 12.98
CA GLN A 77 10.21 -11.25 14.29
C GLN A 77 10.51 -9.75 14.44
N GLY A 78 10.82 -9.06 13.33
CA GLY A 78 11.18 -7.65 13.36
C GLY A 78 9.99 -6.68 13.28
N ILE A 79 8.88 -7.08 12.65
CA ILE A 79 7.82 -6.14 12.27
C ILE A 79 6.41 -6.64 12.64
N ILE A 80 6.15 -7.95 12.57
CA ILE A 80 4.78 -8.51 12.65
C ILE A 80 4.64 -9.53 13.77
N GLY A 81 3.87 -9.20 14.81
CA GLY A 81 3.62 -10.09 15.93
C GLY A 81 3.07 -9.37 17.16
N GLU A 82 2.57 -10.13 18.14
CA GLU A 82 1.92 -9.59 19.35
C GLU A 82 2.79 -8.57 20.11
N ASN A 83 4.11 -8.76 20.08
CA ASN A 83 5.09 -7.88 20.74
C ASN A 83 5.88 -6.99 19.75
N CYS A 84 5.44 -6.88 18.50
CA CYS A 84 6.12 -6.10 17.46
C CYS A 84 5.38 -4.77 17.17
N THR A 85 5.98 -3.94 16.30
CA THR A 85 5.40 -2.68 15.85
C THR A 85 4.01 -2.86 15.26
N ILE A 86 3.80 -3.88 14.42
CA ILE A 86 2.50 -4.23 13.85
C ILE A 86 2.04 -5.53 14.51
N PHE A 87 1.00 -5.45 15.34
CA PHE A 87 0.49 -6.59 16.10
C PHE A 87 -0.90 -7.06 15.64
N GLY A 88 -1.57 -6.29 14.78
CA GLY A 88 -2.78 -6.71 14.09
C GLY A 88 -2.60 -6.57 12.58
N MET A 89 -2.96 -7.60 11.82
CA MET A 89 -2.90 -7.57 10.36
C MET A 89 -4.02 -8.45 9.78
N ARG A 90 -4.71 -7.92 8.77
CA ARG A 90 -5.65 -8.65 7.92
C ARG A 90 -5.43 -8.21 6.49
N VAL A 91 -5.37 -9.16 5.57
CA VAL A 91 -5.30 -8.90 4.14
C VAL A 91 -6.24 -9.90 3.48
N ASP A 92 -7.31 -9.39 2.86
CA ASP A 92 -8.39 -10.23 2.35
C ASP A 92 -8.09 -10.71 0.91
N LYS A 93 -7.37 -9.92 0.12
CA LYS A 93 -7.03 -10.16 -1.29
C LYS A 93 -5.63 -9.66 -1.62
N GLY A 94 -4.97 -10.31 -2.57
CA GLY A 94 -3.78 -9.78 -3.24
C GLY A 94 -4.14 -8.61 -4.17
N ILE A 95 -3.17 -7.74 -4.46
CA ILE A 95 -3.39 -6.59 -5.35
C ILE A 95 -3.81 -7.03 -6.77
N ASP A 96 -3.35 -8.20 -7.22
CA ASP A 96 -3.72 -8.79 -8.51
C ASP A 96 -5.20 -9.18 -8.57
N GLU A 97 -5.74 -9.71 -7.46
CA GLU A 97 -7.16 -10.02 -7.32
C GLU A 97 -8.00 -8.74 -7.30
N VAL A 98 -7.61 -7.74 -6.50
CA VAL A 98 -8.30 -6.43 -6.42
C VAL A 98 -8.37 -5.75 -7.79
N LEU A 99 -7.26 -5.72 -8.53
CA LEU A 99 -7.20 -5.11 -9.85
C LEU A 99 -8.06 -5.84 -10.88
N LYS A 100 -8.00 -7.18 -10.92
CA LYS A 100 -8.83 -7.98 -11.83
C LYS A 100 -10.32 -7.81 -11.56
N GLU A 101 -10.72 -7.83 -10.30
CA GLU A 101 -12.12 -7.57 -9.89
C GLU A 101 -12.57 -6.15 -10.25
N GLY A 102 -11.65 -5.19 -10.18
CA GLY A 102 -11.85 -3.82 -10.66
C GLY A 102 -11.83 -3.65 -12.18
N GLY A 103 -11.73 -4.75 -12.95
CA GLY A 103 -11.73 -4.73 -14.42
C GLY A 103 -10.40 -4.29 -15.05
N VAL A 104 -9.29 -4.35 -14.32
CA VAL A 104 -7.96 -3.99 -14.82
C VAL A 104 -7.24 -5.25 -15.32
N ASP A 105 -6.89 -5.26 -16.60
CA ASP A 105 -5.98 -6.26 -17.15
C ASP A 105 -4.54 -5.96 -16.71
N LEU A 106 -3.95 -6.90 -15.96
CA LEU A 106 -2.60 -6.76 -15.40
C LEU A 106 -1.52 -6.60 -16.48
N ASN A 107 -1.74 -7.16 -17.68
CA ASN A 107 -0.79 -7.02 -18.80
C ASN A 107 -0.75 -5.59 -19.37
N THR A 108 -1.66 -4.72 -18.95
CA THR A 108 -1.71 -3.31 -19.37
C THR A 108 -0.95 -2.37 -18.43
N ILE A 109 -0.44 -2.88 -17.31
CA ILE A 109 0.41 -2.13 -16.37
C ILE A 109 1.86 -2.35 -16.81
N GLY A 110 2.57 -1.25 -17.08
CA GLY A 110 3.94 -1.30 -17.60
C GLY A 110 4.95 -1.89 -16.61
N GLU A 111 6.08 -2.36 -17.16
CA GLU A 111 7.35 -2.50 -16.41
C GLU A 111 7.91 -1.13 -16.01
#